data_AF-A0A317K5D5-F1
#
_entry.id   AF-A0A317K5D5-F1
#
_cell.length_a   1.000
_cell.length_b   1.000
_cell.length_c   1.000
_cell.angle_alpha   90.00
_cell.angle_beta   90.00
_cell.angle_gamma   90.00
#
_symmetry.space_group_name_H-M   'P 1'
#
loop_
_entity.id
_entity.type
_entity.pdbx_description
1 polymer ?
#
loop_
_entity_poly.entity_id
_entity_poly.type
_entity_poly.pdbx_seq_one_letter_code
_entity_poly.pdbx_strand_id
1 'polypeptide(L)'
;MTDQENDPLRGEFAAYREILLGEVHPAGPVAVRRAVRRRRRTATTATAVGVLGVTLPLAAWAGVGRHPAPVAVPTAAAAVTTSPSTPAAPTPGTRITREDLLAATVDLPPWPAGAPCASGPTRLIDPQGRPGDAILSIFGGGYGDVDDDDVPEPVMLVRCLVSEGMYPEQVLAFDRNADGRIVVLGQVFHSDAGKPEYLCSLNVRPDGLVRIEVTDVVPSGAELPGRAHRQWRAYRWDGEAFHQTDGPTSFGGAAPS
;
A
#
# COMPACT_ATOMS: atom_id res chain seq x y z
N MET A 1 -20.65 -49.29 6.33
CA MET A 1 -21.13 -48.56 7.53
C MET A 1 -20.20 -47.38 7.68
N THR A 2 -20.72 -46.18 7.42
CA THR A 2 -19.98 -44.98 7.02
C THR A 2 -19.65 -44.10 8.22
N ASP A 3 -18.36 -43.98 8.56
CA ASP A 3 -17.79 -42.91 9.40
C ASP A 3 -17.69 -41.61 8.57
N GLN A 4 -18.84 -41.05 8.17
CA GLN A 4 -18.90 -39.80 7.41
C GLN A 4 -19.89 -38.78 7.99
N GLU A 5 -20.31 -38.97 9.23
CA GLU A 5 -21.17 -38.03 9.94
C GLU A 5 -20.52 -37.73 11.29
N ASN A 6 -19.83 -36.59 11.38
CA ASN A 6 -19.58 -35.75 12.57
C ASN A 6 -18.30 -34.92 12.37
N ASP A 7 -18.24 -34.14 11.29
CA ASP A 7 -17.25 -33.07 11.17
C ASP A 7 -17.92 -31.73 11.52
N PRO A 8 -17.79 -31.24 12.77
CA PRO A 8 -18.47 -30.03 13.24
C PRO A 8 -18.07 -28.78 12.45
N LEU A 9 -16.92 -28.81 11.77
CA LEU A 9 -16.43 -27.69 10.95
C LEU A 9 -17.28 -27.50 9.69
N ARG A 10 -17.82 -28.57 9.10
CA ARG A 10 -18.66 -28.45 7.89
C ARG A 10 -20.00 -27.76 8.18
N GLY A 11 -20.53 -27.95 9.40
CA GLY A 11 -21.74 -27.26 9.86
C GLY A 11 -21.53 -25.75 9.99
N GLU A 12 -20.40 -25.33 10.58
CA GLU A 12 -20.06 -23.91 10.72
C GLU A 12 -19.78 -23.23 9.38
N PHE A 13 -19.08 -23.89 8.46
CA PHE A 13 -18.86 -23.34 7.12
C PHE A 13 -20.15 -23.19 6.31
N ALA A 14 -21.11 -24.11 6.47
CA ALA A 14 -22.43 -24.00 5.85
C ALA A 14 -23.23 -22.82 6.43
N ALA A 15 -23.25 -22.67 7.75
CA ALA A 15 -23.91 -21.55 8.43
C ALA A 15 -23.29 -20.19 8.06
N TYR A 16 -21.96 -20.12 7.97
CA TYR A 16 -21.25 -18.91 7.56
C TYR A 16 -21.52 -18.52 6.09
N ARG A 17 -21.62 -19.52 5.20
CA ARG A 17 -21.97 -19.30 3.79
C ARG A 17 -23.40 -18.81 3.62
N GLU A 18 -24.33 -19.30 4.43
CA GLU A 18 -25.74 -18.89 4.37
C GLU A 18 -25.93 -17.43 4.84
N ILE A 19 -25.16 -17.00 5.85
CA ILE A 19 -25.14 -15.60 6.32
C ILE A 19 -24.57 -14.66 5.25
N LEU A 20 -23.45 -15.03 4.60
CA LEU A 20 -22.83 -14.18 3.56
C LEU A 20 -23.67 -14.06 2.29
N LEU A 21 -24.41 -15.10 1.90
CA LEU A 21 -25.25 -15.06 0.71
C LEU A 21 -26.50 -14.18 0.88
N GLY A 22 -26.94 -13.94 2.13
CA GLY A 22 -28.01 -12.99 2.43
C GLY A 22 -27.61 -11.52 2.29
N GLU A 23 -26.30 -11.22 2.31
CA GLU A 23 -25.79 -9.84 2.36
C GLU A 23 -25.33 -9.30 0.99
N VAL A 24 -25.22 -10.18 -0.02
CA VAL A 24 -24.94 -9.77 -1.40
C VAL A 24 -26.21 -9.24 -2.07
N HIS A 25 -26.48 -7.94 -1.90
CA HIS A 25 -27.48 -7.25 -2.71
C HIS A 25 -26.91 -6.99 -4.12
N PRO A 26 -27.41 -7.66 -5.17
CA PRO A 26 -27.00 -7.32 -6.53
C PRO A 26 -27.41 -5.87 -6.81
N ALA A 27 -26.46 -5.06 -7.28
CA ALA A 27 -26.72 -3.69 -7.68
C ALA A 27 -27.84 -3.69 -8.73
N GLY A 28 -29.01 -3.18 -8.35
CA GLY A 28 -30.20 -3.26 -9.18
C GLY A 28 -30.02 -2.60 -10.56
N PRO A 29 -30.91 -2.89 -11.53
CA PRO A 29 -30.77 -2.44 -12.91
C PRO A 29 -30.66 -0.91 -13.07
N VAL A 30 -31.08 -0.14 -12.06
CA VAL A 30 -30.92 1.32 -12.00
C VAL A 30 -29.45 1.74 -11.79
N ALA A 31 -28.69 1.02 -10.97
CA ALA A 31 -27.26 1.27 -10.73
C ALA A 31 -26.44 1.02 -12.00
N VAL A 32 -26.78 -0.05 -12.74
CA VAL A 32 -26.17 -0.36 -14.05
C VAL A 32 -26.45 0.75 -15.07
N ARG A 33 -27.71 1.23 -15.16
CA ARG A 33 -28.06 2.34 -16.05
C ARG A 33 -27.33 3.64 -15.69
N ARG A 34 -27.11 3.91 -14.39
CA ARG A 34 -26.36 5.09 -13.91
C ARG A 34 -24.87 5.00 -14.30
N ALA A 35 -24.26 3.83 -14.14
CA ALA A 35 -22.88 3.58 -14.55
C ALA A 35 -22.69 3.73 -16.07
N VAL A 36 -23.60 3.16 -16.88
CA VAL A 36 -23.55 3.27 -18.34
C VAL A 36 -23.76 4.71 -18.82
N ARG A 37 -24.68 5.47 -18.19
CA ARG A 37 -24.92 6.88 -18.55
C ARG A 37 -23.74 7.78 -18.18
N ARG A 38 -23.04 7.48 -17.07
CA ARG A 38 -21.80 8.19 -16.69
C ARG A 38 -20.69 7.94 -17.72
N ARG A 39 -20.51 6.70 -18.16
CA ARG A 39 -19.51 6.31 -19.18
C ARG A 39 -19.79 6.91 -20.57
N ARG A 40 -21.07 7.09 -20.94
CA ARG A 40 -21.45 7.75 -22.21
C ARG A 40 -21.25 9.27 -22.17
N ARG A 41 -21.40 9.91 -21.01
CA ARG A 41 -21.16 11.37 -20.85
C ARG A 41 -19.68 11.74 -20.88
N THR A 42 -18.79 10.83 -20.52
CA THR A 42 -17.32 11.01 -20.62
C THR A 42 -16.77 10.70 -22.01
N ALA A 43 -17.59 10.26 -22.97
CA ALA A 43 -17.14 9.84 -24.31
C ALA A 43 -17.40 10.90 -25.42
N THR A 44 -17.70 12.15 -25.06
CA THR A 44 -17.91 13.25 -26.02
C THR A 44 -16.85 14.34 -25.85
N THR A 45 -15.59 14.02 -26.18
CA THR A 45 -14.57 14.96 -26.67
C THR A 45 -13.49 14.15 -27.40
N ALA A 46 -13.72 13.86 -28.68
CA ALA A 46 -12.69 13.42 -29.62
C ALA A 46 -12.83 14.26 -30.88
N THR A 47 -12.05 15.33 -30.97
CA THR A 47 -11.81 16.06 -32.22
C THR A 47 -10.46 15.66 -32.77
N ALA A 48 -10.50 15.11 -33.98
CA ALA A 48 -9.37 14.59 -34.75
C ALA A 48 -8.58 15.71 -35.44
N VAL A 49 -7.27 15.49 -35.62
CA VAL A 49 -6.48 16.12 -36.68
C VAL A 49 -5.69 15.01 -37.38
N GLY A 50 -6.05 14.76 -38.64
CA GLY A 50 -5.31 13.89 -39.54
C GLY A 50 -4.41 14.71 -40.46
N VAL A 51 -3.19 14.23 -40.71
CA VAL A 51 -2.33 14.72 -41.79
C VAL A 51 -1.76 13.52 -42.54
N LEU A 52 -2.06 13.48 -43.84
CA LEU A 52 -1.54 12.57 -44.86
C LEU A 52 -0.08 12.87 -45.19
N GLY A 53 0.73 11.83 -45.41
CA GLY A 53 2.07 11.95 -45.99
C GLY A 53 2.53 10.64 -46.63
N VAL A 54 2.34 10.53 -47.95
CA VAL A 54 2.83 9.45 -48.82
C VAL A 54 4.30 9.71 -49.17
N THR A 55 5.18 8.70 -49.04
CA THR A 55 6.26 8.40 -50.01
C THR A 55 6.83 6.99 -49.79
N LEU A 56 6.81 6.17 -50.85
CA LEU A 56 7.65 4.98 -51.02
C LEU A 56 9.00 5.41 -51.61
N PRO A 57 10.07 4.65 -51.38
CA PRO A 57 10.80 4.15 -52.54
C PRO A 57 11.12 2.66 -52.48
N LEU A 58 10.94 2.06 -53.65
CA LEU A 58 11.46 0.77 -54.08
C LEU A 58 13.00 0.83 -54.19
N ALA A 59 13.70 -0.17 -53.67
CA ALA A 59 14.97 -0.63 -54.23
C ALA A 59 15.18 -2.11 -53.87
N ALA A 60 14.87 -2.97 -54.83
CA ALA A 60 15.33 -4.35 -54.87
C ALA A 60 16.82 -4.38 -55.24
N TRP A 61 17.58 -5.37 -54.75
CA TRP A 61 18.55 -6.11 -55.57
C TRP A 61 18.86 -7.47 -54.91
N ALA A 62 18.76 -8.52 -55.73
CA ALA A 62 19.16 -9.88 -55.45
C ALA A 62 20.65 -10.08 -55.71
N GLY A 63 21.26 -11.15 -55.17
CA GLY A 63 22.61 -11.55 -55.58
C GLY A 63 23.20 -12.71 -54.80
N VAL A 64 23.06 -13.92 -55.36
CA VAL A 64 23.63 -15.21 -54.92
C VAL A 64 25.15 -15.25 -55.09
N GLY A 65 25.87 -15.92 -54.18
CA GLY A 65 27.25 -16.38 -54.44
C GLY A 65 27.91 -17.09 -53.24
N ARG A 66 28.13 -18.41 -53.36
CA ARG A 66 28.85 -19.26 -52.40
C ARG A 66 30.28 -19.52 -52.92
N HIS A 67 31.25 -19.44 -51.98
CA HIS A 67 32.57 -20.11 -51.86
C HIS A 67 33.82 -19.48 -52.54
N PRO A 68 35.07 -19.75 -52.07
CA PRO A 68 35.56 -20.31 -50.80
C PRO A 68 36.58 -19.39 -50.04
N ALA A 69 37.01 -19.82 -48.84
CA ALA A 69 37.96 -19.13 -47.94
C ALA A 69 39.41 -19.03 -48.48
N PRO A 70 40.27 -18.18 -47.87
CA PRO A 70 41.20 -18.75 -46.89
C PRO A 70 41.48 -17.91 -45.62
N VAL A 71 41.62 -18.66 -44.52
CA VAL A 71 42.37 -18.48 -43.26
C VAL A 71 42.95 -17.08 -42.93
N ALA A 72 42.50 -16.52 -41.80
CA ALA A 72 43.28 -15.58 -40.99
C ALA A 72 43.05 -15.84 -39.48
N VAL A 73 44.12 -16.33 -38.83
CA VAL A 73 44.61 -16.16 -37.44
C VAL A 73 43.59 -15.96 -36.30
N PRO A 74 43.65 -16.76 -35.19
CA PRO A 74 42.84 -16.50 -34.00
C PRO A 74 43.39 -15.30 -33.22
N THR A 75 42.71 -14.16 -33.25
CA THR A 75 42.92 -13.07 -32.28
C THR A 75 41.99 -13.27 -31.09
N ALA A 76 42.56 -13.16 -29.91
CA ALA A 76 42.00 -13.50 -28.61
C ALA A 76 40.56 -13.01 -28.38
N ALA A 77 39.74 -13.89 -27.81
CA ALA A 77 38.42 -13.57 -27.29
C ALA A 77 38.56 -12.55 -26.14
N ALA A 78 38.03 -11.35 -26.36
CA ALA A 78 37.75 -10.44 -25.26
C ALA A 78 36.60 -11.04 -24.44
N ALA A 79 36.89 -11.40 -23.19
CA ALA A 79 35.89 -11.82 -22.24
C ALA A 79 34.90 -10.68 -22.00
N VAL A 80 33.64 -10.88 -22.40
CA VAL A 80 32.54 -9.98 -22.09
C VAL A 80 32.36 -10.02 -20.57
N THR A 81 32.91 -9.02 -19.89
CA THR A 81 32.66 -8.83 -18.46
C THR A 81 31.24 -8.32 -18.33
N THR A 82 30.30 -9.20 -17.98
CA THR A 82 28.94 -8.80 -17.59
C THR A 82 29.05 -7.95 -16.31
N SER A 83 29.04 -6.62 -16.47
CA SER A 83 28.85 -5.73 -15.34
C SER A 83 27.49 -6.02 -14.70
N PRO A 84 27.39 -6.10 -13.36
CA PRO A 84 26.12 -6.24 -12.69
C PRO A 84 25.28 -5.00 -13.04
N SER A 85 24.15 -5.21 -13.70
CA SER A 85 23.21 -4.14 -14.00
C SER A 85 22.67 -3.61 -12.67
N THR A 86 23.06 -2.39 -12.30
CA THR A 86 22.39 -1.64 -11.24
C THR A 86 20.92 -1.55 -11.61
N PRO A 87 19.98 -1.94 -10.74
CA PRO A 87 18.56 -1.71 -10.99
C PRO A 87 18.36 -0.22 -11.29
N ALA A 88 17.71 0.08 -12.41
CA ALA A 88 17.34 1.46 -12.72
C ALA A 88 16.52 2.03 -11.55
N ALA A 89 16.88 3.22 -11.08
CA ALA A 89 16.08 3.92 -10.10
C ALA A 89 14.65 4.05 -10.63
N PRO A 90 13.61 3.74 -9.83
CA PRO A 90 12.23 3.93 -10.25
C PRO A 90 12.02 5.39 -10.66
N THR A 91 11.32 5.60 -11.78
CA THR A 91 11.02 6.95 -12.26
C THR A 91 10.12 7.65 -11.24
N PRO A 92 10.36 8.94 -10.92
CA PRO A 92 9.41 9.76 -10.18
C PRO A 92 8.01 9.67 -10.81
N GLY A 93 6.97 9.60 -9.99
CA GLY A 93 5.60 9.39 -10.45
C GLY A 93 5.19 7.93 -10.65
N THR A 94 6.02 6.97 -10.22
CA THR A 94 5.62 5.55 -10.16
C THR A 94 5.19 5.17 -8.75
N ARG A 95 4.05 4.48 -8.64
CA ARG A 95 3.51 3.98 -7.37
C ARG A 95 4.55 3.13 -6.64
N ILE A 96 4.78 3.42 -5.37
CA ILE A 96 5.68 2.67 -4.49
C ILE A 96 5.06 1.31 -4.12
N THR A 97 5.78 0.23 -4.36
CA THR A 97 5.36 -1.13 -4.00
C THR A 97 5.78 -1.50 -2.57
N ARG A 98 5.23 -2.59 -2.03
CA ARG A 98 5.68 -3.13 -0.74
C ARG A 98 7.15 -3.55 -0.83
N GLU A 99 7.54 -4.16 -1.94
CA GLU A 99 8.90 -4.59 -2.22
C GLU A 99 9.86 -3.40 -2.22
N ASP A 100 9.44 -2.27 -2.80
CA ASP A 100 10.22 -1.02 -2.73
C ASP A 100 10.44 -0.56 -1.29
N LEU A 101 9.38 -0.57 -0.46
CA LEU A 101 9.47 -0.19 0.97
C LEU A 101 10.42 -1.11 1.74
N LEU A 102 10.41 -2.41 1.47
CA LEU A 102 11.30 -3.39 2.10
C LEU A 102 12.74 -3.34 1.58
N ALA A 103 12.96 -2.78 0.39
CA ALA A 103 14.29 -2.54 -0.17
C ALA A 103 14.89 -1.22 0.33
N ALA A 104 14.06 -0.26 0.72
CA ALA A 104 14.49 1.07 1.15
C ALA A 104 14.96 1.12 2.63
N THR A 105 15.84 2.09 2.90
CA THR A 105 16.06 2.62 4.24
C THR A 105 15.24 3.90 4.35
N VAL A 106 14.35 3.97 5.33
CA VAL A 106 13.46 5.11 5.56
C VAL A 106 13.75 5.73 6.92
N ASP A 107 13.60 7.05 7.02
CA ASP A 107 13.79 7.78 8.28
C ASP A 107 12.52 7.65 9.14
N LEU A 108 12.49 6.68 10.06
CA LEU A 108 11.33 6.43 10.90
C LEU A 108 11.19 7.49 12.00
N PRO A 109 9.95 7.98 12.26
CA PRO A 109 9.70 8.83 13.40
C PRO A 109 10.02 8.14 14.74
N PRO A 110 10.30 8.92 15.80
CA PRO A 110 10.56 8.38 17.13
C PRO A 110 9.44 7.46 17.63
N TRP A 111 9.83 6.35 18.24
CA TRP A 111 8.91 5.48 18.98
C TRP A 111 8.64 6.02 20.39
N PRO A 112 7.54 5.59 21.05
CA PRO A 112 7.30 5.88 22.46
C PRO A 112 8.48 5.49 23.34
N ALA A 113 8.71 6.26 24.41
CA ALA A 113 9.80 6.00 25.35
C ALA A 113 9.75 4.55 25.88
N GLY A 114 10.90 3.87 25.85
CA GLY A 114 11.01 2.47 26.25
C GLY A 114 10.76 1.44 25.15
N ALA A 115 10.31 1.86 23.95
CA ALA A 115 10.27 0.97 22.80
C ALA A 115 11.70 0.60 22.35
N PRO A 116 12.00 -0.69 22.04
CA PRO A 116 13.33 -1.15 21.67
C PRO A 116 13.72 -0.85 20.20
N CYS A 117 12.80 -0.33 19.39
CA CYS A 117 13.03 -0.18 17.96
C CYS A 117 13.82 1.09 17.61
N ALA A 118 14.64 0.97 16.57
CA ALA A 118 15.38 2.11 16.02
C ALA A 118 14.41 3.17 15.45
N SER A 119 14.81 4.43 15.61
CA SER A 119 14.22 5.60 14.94
C SER A 119 15.26 6.19 13.98
N GLY A 120 14.84 7.04 13.04
CA GLY A 120 15.72 7.52 11.98
C GLY A 120 15.99 6.45 10.92
N PRO A 121 17.16 6.45 10.26
CA PRO A 121 17.43 5.58 9.11
C PRO A 121 17.29 4.10 9.45
N THR A 122 16.19 3.48 9.00
CA THR A 122 15.83 2.11 9.36
C THR A 122 15.35 1.35 8.14
N ARG A 123 15.79 0.10 8.01
CA ARG A 123 15.24 -0.82 7.01
C ARG A 123 14.06 -1.57 7.61
N LEU A 124 12.90 -1.48 6.95
CA LEU A 124 11.72 -2.22 7.35
C LEU A 124 11.87 -3.70 7.01
N ILE A 125 11.26 -4.55 7.83
CA ILE A 125 11.25 -6.00 7.61
C ILE A 125 9.82 -6.55 7.49
N ASP A 126 9.69 -7.75 6.95
CA ASP A 126 8.42 -8.43 6.71
C ASP A 126 8.48 -9.88 7.25
N PRO A 127 7.37 -10.41 7.77
CA PRO A 127 6.93 -10.30 9.16
C PRO A 127 7.71 -11.23 10.12
N GLN A 128 8.82 -11.83 9.67
CA GLN A 128 9.70 -12.69 10.47
C GLN A 128 10.78 -11.85 11.15
N GLY A 129 10.38 -11.03 12.13
CA GLY A 129 11.27 -10.15 12.88
C GLY A 129 11.77 -10.71 14.19
N ARG A 130 12.71 -9.99 14.80
CA ARG A 130 13.20 -10.17 16.17
C ARG A 130 12.88 -8.94 17.01
N PRO A 131 12.74 -9.08 18.34
CA PRO A 131 12.55 -7.93 19.21
C PRO A 131 13.55 -6.80 18.90
N GLY A 132 13.04 -5.58 18.73
CA GLY A 132 13.78 -4.40 18.27
C GLY A 132 13.64 -4.07 16.79
N ASP A 133 13.04 -4.95 15.98
CA ASP A 133 12.83 -4.69 14.56
C ASP A 133 11.56 -3.85 14.29
N ALA A 134 11.65 -2.98 13.29
CA ALA A 134 10.51 -2.26 12.73
C ALA A 134 9.88 -3.07 11.59
N ILE A 135 8.69 -3.60 11.82
CA ILE A 135 7.96 -4.48 10.90
C ILE A 135 6.99 -3.66 10.06
N LEU A 136 7.08 -3.82 8.75
CA LEU A 136 6.01 -3.42 7.84
C LEU A 136 4.87 -4.43 7.95
N SER A 137 3.76 -4.06 8.58
CA SER A 137 2.67 -4.99 8.87
C SER A 137 1.97 -5.46 7.60
N ILE A 138 1.45 -6.69 7.64
CA ILE A 138 0.51 -7.21 6.63
C ILE A 138 -0.96 -6.92 7.00
N PHE A 139 -1.21 -6.53 8.26
CA PHE A 139 -2.57 -6.36 8.80
C PHE A 139 -3.20 -5.01 8.49
N GLY A 140 -2.48 -4.08 7.87
CA GLY A 140 -3.00 -2.76 7.58
C GLY A 140 -2.19 -2.02 6.53
N GLY A 141 -2.90 -1.37 5.62
CA GLY A 141 -2.33 -0.48 4.63
C GLY A 141 -3.31 -0.19 3.50
N GLY A 142 -2.97 0.80 2.68
CA GLY A 142 -3.73 1.14 1.49
C GLY A 142 -3.00 2.15 0.63
N TYR A 143 -3.62 2.52 -0.48
CA TYR A 143 -3.11 3.51 -1.42
C TYR A 143 -4.11 4.63 -1.61
N GLY A 144 -3.64 5.87 -1.63
CA GLY A 144 -4.43 7.07 -1.90
C GLY A 144 -3.51 8.22 -2.24
N ASP A 145 -3.98 9.13 -3.09
CA ASP A 145 -3.26 10.36 -3.47
C ASP A 145 -3.36 11.35 -2.31
N VAL A 146 -2.39 11.31 -1.39
CA VAL A 146 -2.46 12.03 -0.11
C VAL A 146 -1.93 13.46 -0.21
N ASP A 147 -1.07 13.75 -1.17
CA ASP A 147 -0.46 15.07 -1.38
C ASP A 147 -0.88 15.76 -2.69
N ASP A 148 -1.91 15.23 -3.35
CA ASP A 148 -2.58 15.80 -4.54
C ASP A 148 -1.65 15.93 -5.76
N ASP A 149 -0.77 14.93 -5.97
CA ASP A 149 0.19 14.88 -7.09
C ASP A 149 -0.24 13.92 -8.24
N ASP A 150 -1.46 13.38 -8.16
CA ASP A 150 -2.05 12.37 -9.06
C ASP A 150 -1.35 10.98 -9.01
N VAL A 151 -0.45 10.74 -8.06
CA VAL A 151 0.15 9.44 -7.74
C VAL A 151 -0.48 8.95 -6.43
N PRO A 152 -0.88 7.66 -6.33
CA PRO A 152 -1.34 7.16 -5.03
C PRO A 152 -0.19 6.62 -4.15
N GLU A 153 -0.04 7.20 -2.96
CA GLU A 153 0.99 6.90 -1.97
C GLU A 153 0.59 5.68 -1.13
N PRO A 154 1.53 4.80 -0.77
CA PRO A 154 1.29 3.80 0.26
C PRO A 154 1.18 4.45 1.64
N VAL A 155 0.07 4.19 2.31
CA VAL A 155 -0.10 4.47 3.74
C VAL A 155 -0.13 3.14 4.47
N MET A 156 0.87 2.85 5.29
CA MET A 156 1.12 1.53 5.85
C MET A 156 1.26 1.54 7.36
N LEU A 157 0.86 0.44 7.98
CA LEU A 157 1.08 0.19 9.41
C LEU A 157 2.51 -0.34 9.64
N VAL A 158 3.30 0.39 10.42
CA VAL A 158 4.61 -0.03 10.91
C VAL A 158 4.51 -0.36 12.40
N ARG A 159 5.05 -1.50 12.80
CA ARG A 159 5.01 -2.00 14.18
C ARG A 159 6.42 -2.14 14.74
N CYS A 160 6.62 -1.72 15.97
CA CYS A 160 7.82 -2.03 16.71
C CYS A 160 7.67 -3.39 17.39
N LEU A 161 8.46 -4.40 17.00
CA LEU A 161 8.41 -5.73 17.61
C LEU A 161 9.06 -5.67 19.00
N VAL A 162 8.27 -5.76 20.07
CA VAL A 162 8.78 -5.79 21.46
C VAL A 162 8.78 -7.22 21.99
N SER A 163 7.62 -7.86 21.93
CA SER A 163 7.37 -9.26 22.29
C SER A 163 6.11 -9.75 21.58
N GLU A 164 5.82 -11.05 21.59
CA GLU A 164 4.58 -11.57 21.00
C GLU A 164 3.35 -10.83 21.55
N GLY A 165 2.60 -10.18 20.66
CA GLY A 165 1.29 -9.58 20.95
C GLY A 165 1.28 -8.13 21.43
N MET A 166 2.42 -7.48 21.68
CA MET A 166 2.46 -6.08 22.11
C MET A 166 3.46 -5.26 21.28
N TYR A 167 2.93 -4.27 20.56
CA TYR A 167 3.69 -3.45 19.62
C TYR A 167 3.25 -2.00 19.74
N PRO A 168 4.15 -1.05 20.03
CA PRO A 168 3.95 0.32 19.59
C PRO A 168 3.73 0.33 18.07
N GLU A 169 2.71 1.06 17.64
CA GLU A 169 2.26 1.11 16.25
C GLU A 169 2.42 2.53 15.71
N GLN A 170 2.71 2.64 14.43
CA GLN A 170 2.66 3.90 13.68
C GLN A 170 1.98 3.65 12.33
N VAL A 171 1.17 4.59 11.87
CA VAL A 171 0.68 4.61 10.49
C VAL A 171 1.43 5.70 9.76
N LEU A 172 2.16 5.33 8.72
CA LEU A 172 3.04 6.22 7.96
C LEU A 172 2.58 6.27 6.50
N ALA A 173 2.55 7.47 5.93
CA ALA A 173 2.51 7.67 4.47
C ALA A 173 3.94 7.75 3.95
N PHE A 174 4.20 7.15 2.79
CA PHE A 174 5.51 7.20 2.13
C PHE A 174 5.37 7.77 0.74
N ASP A 175 6.39 8.52 0.32
CA ASP A 175 6.45 9.10 -1.02
C ASP A 175 7.92 9.08 -1.52
N ARG A 176 8.16 9.45 -2.79
CA ARG A 176 9.48 9.66 -3.37
C ARG A 176 9.80 11.15 -3.38
N ASN A 177 10.90 11.52 -2.74
CA ASN A 177 11.42 12.88 -2.86
C ASN A 177 11.94 13.18 -4.29
N ALA A 178 12.37 14.42 -4.53
CA ALA A 178 12.90 14.86 -5.83
C ALA A 178 14.08 14.03 -6.37
N ASP A 179 14.84 13.34 -5.51
CA ASP A 179 15.93 12.44 -5.89
C ASP A 179 15.46 11.00 -6.17
N GLY A 180 14.14 10.75 -6.11
CA GLY A 180 13.52 9.43 -6.29
C GLY A 180 13.65 8.50 -5.07
N ARG A 181 14.16 9.00 -3.93
CA ARG A 181 14.32 8.22 -2.70
C ARG A 181 13.00 8.13 -1.97
N ILE A 182 12.68 6.93 -1.49
CA ILE A 182 11.51 6.71 -0.63
C ILE A 182 11.76 7.39 0.72
N VAL A 183 10.84 8.24 1.12
CA VAL A 183 10.83 8.97 2.38
C VAL A 183 9.53 8.72 3.12
N VAL A 184 9.53 8.92 4.44
CA VAL A 184 8.29 9.08 5.19
C VAL A 184 7.75 10.47 4.87
N LEU A 185 6.62 10.53 4.16
CA LEU A 185 5.93 11.79 3.88
C LEU A 185 5.38 12.36 5.19
N GLY A 186 4.69 11.54 5.97
CA GLY A 186 4.13 11.96 7.25
C GLY A 186 3.63 10.81 8.11
N GLN A 187 3.48 11.09 9.41
CA GLN A 187 2.90 10.18 10.39
C GLN A 187 1.42 10.52 10.61
N VAL A 188 0.54 9.57 10.34
CA VAL A 188 -0.91 9.71 10.52
C VAL A 188 -1.32 9.38 11.95
N PHE A 189 -0.71 8.34 12.52
CA PHE A 189 -0.99 7.83 13.85
C PHE A 189 0.28 7.30 14.48
N HIS A 190 0.37 7.40 15.80
CA HIS A 190 1.34 6.67 16.61
C HIS A 190 0.73 6.26 17.94
N SER A 191 1.16 5.13 18.49
CA SER A 191 0.89 4.79 19.88
C SER A 191 1.49 5.84 20.80
N ASP A 192 0.79 6.20 21.87
CA ASP A 192 1.24 7.16 22.87
C ASP A 192 1.12 6.51 24.27
N ALA A 193 2.18 6.54 25.06
CA ALA A 193 2.17 6.00 26.42
C ALA A 193 1.24 6.79 27.35
N GLY A 194 1.03 8.09 27.10
CA GLY A 194 0.11 8.95 27.84
C GLY A 194 -1.34 8.86 27.37
N LYS A 195 -1.58 8.23 26.21
CA LYS A 195 -2.91 7.98 25.62
C LYS A 195 -2.90 6.57 25.03
N PRO A 196 -3.00 5.53 25.87
CA PRO A 196 -2.94 4.16 25.38
C PRO A 196 -4.20 3.91 24.54
N GLU A 197 -4.01 3.83 23.24
CA GLU A 197 -5.02 3.56 22.21
C GLU A 197 -4.47 2.48 21.26
N TYR A 198 -5.34 1.59 20.79
CA TYR A 198 -4.98 0.57 19.81
C TYR A 198 -5.62 0.84 18.45
N LEU A 199 -4.85 0.65 17.38
CA LEU A 199 -5.37 0.68 16.02
C LEU A 199 -6.21 -0.57 15.75
N CYS A 200 -7.49 -0.38 15.44
CA CYS A 200 -8.42 -1.45 15.06
C CYS A 200 -8.53 -1.59 13.54
N SER A 201 -8.49 -0.47 12.81
CA SER A 201 -8.66 -0.46 11.36
C SER A 201 -7.95 0.72 10.72
N LEU A 202 -7.53 0.53 9.46
CA LEU A 202 -6.96 1.56 8.59
C LEU A 202 -7.69 1.51 7.24
N ASN A 203 -8.22 2.65 6.82
CA ASN A 203 -8.86 2.82 5.52
C ASN A 203 -8.26 4.04 4.80
N VAL A 204 -7.65 3.80 3.65
CA VAL A 204 -7.06 4.83 2.79
C VAL A 204 -7.97 5.00 1.60
N ARG A 205 -8.47 6.20 1.36
CA ARG A 205 -9.31 6.49 0.20
C ARG A 205 -8.48 6.99 -0.98
N PRO A 206 -8.96 6.80 -2.23
CA PRO A 206 -8.25 7.29 -3.40
C PRO A 206 -8.02 8.81 -3.41
N ASP A 207 -8.87 9.59 -2.75
CA ASP A 207 -8.80 11.06 -2.65
C ASP A 207 -7.97 11.54 -1.45
N GLY A 208 -7.00 10.75 -0.98
CA GLY A 208 -6.07 11.13 0.07
C GLY A 208 -6.61 11.13 1.50
N LEU A 209 -7.91 10.92 1.71
CA LEU A 209 -8.46 10.85 3.06
C LEU A 209 -8.04 9.54 3.74
N VAL A 210 -7.25 9.66 4.81
CA VAL A 210 -6.87 8.52 5.65
C VAL A 210 -7.80 8.45 6.85
N ARG A 211 -8.43 7.30 7.06
CA ARG A 211 -9.29 7.05 8.22
C ARG A 211 -8.69 5.93 9.05
N ILE A 212 -8.62 6.14 10.36
CA ILE A 212 -8.22 5.11 11.32
C ILE A 212 -9.36 4.88 12.30
N GLU A 213 -9.55 3.63 12.69
CA GLU A 213 -10.38 3.27 13.84
C GLU A 213 -9.47 2.97 15.01
N VAL A 214 -9.70 3.65 16.12
CA VAL A 214 -8.96 3.42 17.36
C VAL A 214 -9.91 2.99 18.47
N THR A 215 -9.40 2.23 19.43
CA THR A 215 -10.08 1.89 20.68
C THR A 215 -9.24 2.32 21.87
N ASP A 216 -9.89 2.69 22.97
CA ASP A 216 -9.22 2.93 24.24
C ASP A 216 -8.68 1.63 24.85
N VAL A 217 -7.56 1.74 25.57
CA VAL A 217 -7.12 0.67 26.46
C VAL A 217 -7.93 0.74 27.74
N VAL A 218 -9.00 -0.04 27.81
CA VAL A 218 -9.67 -0.31 29.08
C VAL A 218 -8.74 -1.22 29.92
N PRO A 219 -8.30 -0.81 31.13
CA PRO A 219 -7.60 -1.71 32.04
C PRO A 219 -8.58 -2.80 32.44
N SER A 220 -8.52 -3.96 31.78
CA SER A 220 -9.51 -4.98 31.99
C SER A 220 -9.19 -5.83 33.21
N GLY A 221 -9.96 -5.63 34.29
CA GLY A 221 -10.48 -6.78 35.01
C GLY A 221 -11.50 -7.49 34.11
N ALA A 222 -11.12 -8.63 33.52
CA ALA A 222 -11.97 -9.56 32.76
C ALA A 222 -12.70 -9.07 31.49
N GLU A 223 -12.78 -7.77 31.18
CA GLU A 223 -13.35 -7.28 29.92
C GLU A 223 -12.35 -7.41 28.76
N LEU A 224 -12.73 -8.05 27.65
CA LEU A 224 -11.84 -8.08 26.50
C LEU A 224 -11.62 -6.64 25.98
N PRO A 225 -10.36 -6.21 25.73
CA PRO A 225 -10.09 -4.94 25.07
C PRO A 225 -10.82 -4.91 23.72
N GLY A 226 -11.59 -3.85 23.45
CA GLY A 226 -12.17 -3.60 22.13
C GLY A 226 -13.69 -3.55 22.03
N ARG A 227 -14.46 -3.40 23.14
CA ARG A 227 -15.90 -3.11 23.07
C ARG A 227 -16.35 -1.78 23.68
N ALA A 228 -15.59 -1.17 24.59
CA ALA A 228 -16.13 -0.03 25.33
C ALA A 228 -16.22 1.24 24.47
N HIS A 229 -15.15 1.66 23.78
CA HIS A 229 -15.22 2.87 22.96
C HIS A 229 -14.35 2.76 21.70
N ARG A 230 -14.96 2.46 20.54
CA ARG A 230 -14.29 2.59 19.23
C ARG A 230 -14.70 3.90 18.57
N GLN A 231 -13.75 4.56 17.93
CA GLN A 231 -14.05 5.77 17.16
C GLN A 231 -13.20 5.85 15.91
N TRP A 232 -13.83 6.31 14.83
CA TRP A 232 -13.15 6.67 13.61
C TRP A 232 -12.61 8.10 13.72
N ARG A 233 -11.39 8.29 13.24
CA ARG A 233 -10.75 9.60 13.05
C ARG A 233 -10.32 9.70 11.60
N ALA A 234 -10.49 10.87 10.99
CA ALA A 234 -10.08 11.13 9.61
C ALA A 234 -8.95 12.15 9.57
N TYR A 235 -7.98 11.93 8.69
CA TYR A 235 -6.77 12.73 8.55
C TYR A 235 -6.56 13.12 7.10
N ARG A 236 -6.05 14.33 6.89
CA ARG A 236 -5.55 14.81 5.59
C ARG A 236 -4.18 15.43 5.76
N TRP A 237 -3.35 15.29 4.73
CA TRP A 237 -2.13 16.06 4.58
C TRP A 237 -2.49 17.52 4.27
N ASP A 238 -1.72 18.45 4.83
CA ASP A 238 -1.88 19.89 4.57
C ASP A 238 -0.67 20.53 3.86
N GLY A 239 0.29 19.71 3.45
CA GLY A 239 1.58 20.15 2.91
C GLY A 239 2.75 19.99 3.89
N GLU A 240 2.48 19.83 5.19
CA GLU A 240 3.50 19.68 6.24
C GLU A 240 3.28 18.46 7.13
N ALA A 241 2.02 18.19 7.54
CA ALA A 241 1.69 17.08 8.42
C ALA A 241 0.29 16.53 8.14
N PHE A 242 0.01 15.32 8.68
CA PHE A 242 -1.35 14.81 8.71
C PHE A 242 -2.12 15.43 9.88
N HIS A 243 -3.17 16.17 9.58
CA HIS A 243 -4.06 16.76 10.58
C HIS A 243 -5.38 16.00 10.63
N GLN A 244 -5.86 15.77 11.86
CA GLN A 244 -7.19 15.21 12.06
C GLN A 244 -8.23 16.24 11.59
N THR A 245 -9.03 15.86 10.61
CA THR A 245 -10.08 16.70 9.99
C THR A 245 -11.48 16.31 10.43
N ASP A 246 -11.67 15.10 10.96
CA ASP A 246 -12.97 14.62 11.44
C ASP A 246 -12.81 13.56 12.55
N GLY A 247 -13.89 13.35 13.31
CA GLY A 247 -13.98 12.42 14.44
C GLY A 247 -13.46 12.99 15.77
N PRO A 248 -13.68 12.29 16.90
CA PRO A 248 -13.25 12.76 18.21
C PRO A 248 -11.73 12.62 18.42
N THR A 249 -11.11 13.54 19.15
CA THR A 249 -9.66 13.53 19.46
C THR A 249 -9.31 12.80 20.77
N SER A 250 -10.32 12.41 21.54
CA SER A 250 -10.17 11.68 22.80
C SER A 250 -11.37 10.78 23.06
N PHE A 251 -11.19 9.79 23.92
CA PHE A 251 -12.30 9.01 24.47
C PHE A 251 -12.89 9.78 25.67
N GLY A 252 -14.20 10.06 25.64
CA GLY A 252 -14.89 10.73 26.75
C GLY A 252 -15.23 12.22 26.60
N GLY A 253 -15.53 12.70 25.39
CA GLY A 253 -16.12 14.04 25.17
C GLY A 253 -17.57 13.95 24.66
N ALA A 254 -18.50 14.65 25.32
CA ALA A 254 -19.85 14.87 24.78
C ALA A 254 -19.76 15.59 23.43
N ALA A 255 -20.65 15.24 22.49
CA ALA A 255 -20.75 15.91 21.19
C ALA A 255 -20.94 17.43 21.37
N PRO A 256 -20.36 18.28 20.50
CA PRO A 256 -20.65 19.71 20.51
C PRO A 256 -22.16 19.91 20.30
N SER A 257 -22.78 20.67 21.21
CA SER A 257 -24.18 21.07 21.15
C SER A 257 -24.41 22.13 20.08
#